data_AF-A0A382T0M9-F1
#
_entry.id   AF-A0A382T0M9-F1
#
_cell.length_a   1.000
_cell.length_b   1.000
_cell.length_c   1.000
_cell.angle_alpha   90.00
_cell.angle_beta   90.00
_cell.angle_gamma   90.00
#
_symmetry.space_group_name_H-M   'P 1'
#
loop_
_entity.id
_entity.type
_entity.pdbx_description
1 polymer ?
#
loop_
_entity_poly.entity_id
_entity_poly.type
_entity_poly.pdbx_seq_one_letter_code
_entity_poly.pdbx_strand_id
1 'polypeptide(L)'
;MQKTTAAENKMYGANNFLERVQRLNPIIASAADRAERDHQLPEDLLDALHQNSLFRLLLPKPFGGYELDPASFCKIIEAVAKVDASTAWCLCQSNGCAMAAAFVPYQVAAEIWAANKKAILAWGPGKGDAVQGKNH
;
A
#
# COMPACT_ATOMS: atom_id res chain seq x y z
N MET A 1 22.31 5.15 -28.27
CA MET A 1 21.40 5.35 -27.13
C MET A 1 20.06 4.73 -27.47
N GLN A 2 19.71 3.58 -26.87
CA GLN A 2 18.43 2.90 -27.11
C GLN A 2 17.29 3.69 -26.45
N LYS A 3 16.24 3.99 -27.21
CA LYS A 3 15.00 4.59 -26.71
C LYS A 3 14.14 3.47 -26.12
N THR A 4 14.21 3.26 -24.81
CA THR A 4 13.31 2.34 -24.10
C THR A 4 11.88 2.86 -24.15
N THR A 5 10.93 2.00 -24.47
CA THR A 5 9.50 2.35 -24.63
C THR A 5 8.82 2.57 -23.27
N ALA A 6 7.68 3.29 -23.26
CA ALA A 6 6.91 3.53 -22.03
C ALA A 6 6.44 2.23 -21.36
N ALA A 7 6.14 1.18 -22.15
CA ALA A 7 5.76 -0.14 -21.64
C ALA A 7 6.94 -0.88 -20.99
N GLU A 8 8.14 -0.76 -21.57
CA GLU A 8 9.35 -1.34 -20.98
C GLU A 8 9.72 -0.63 -19.67
N ASN A 9 9.76 0.71 -19.63
CA ASN A 9 10.03 1.47 -18.39
C ASN A 9 9.05 1.13 -17.26
N LYS A 10 7.79 0.87 -17.62
CA LYS A 10 6.71 0.46 -16.73
C LYS A 10 6.90 -0.96 -16.19
N MET A 11 7.31 -1.88 -17.06
CA MET A 11 7.66 -3.25 -16.68
C MET A 11 8.93 -3.30 -15.80
N TYR A 12 9.93 -2.44 -16.06
CA TYR A 12 11.10 -2.30 -15.20
C TYR A 12 10.75 -1.79 -13.80
N GLY A 13 9.78 -0.86 -13.68
CA GLY A 13 9.25 -0.42 -12.39
C GLY A 13 8.56 -1.55 -11.61
N ALA A 14 7.67 -2.30 -12.27
CA ALA A 14 6.95 -3.42 -11.66
C ALA A 14 7.87 -4.54 -11.18
N ASN A 15 8.85 -4.93 -12.00
CA ASN A 15 9.80 -6.00 -11.67
C ASN A 15 10.61 -5.67 -10.42
N ASN A 16 11.03 -4.40 -10.26
CA ASN A 16 11.75 -3.98 -9.06
C ASN A 16 10.94 -4.19 -7.77
N PHE A 17 9.64 -3.87 -7.79
CA PHE A 17 8.78 -4.06 -6.62
C PHE A 17 8.43 -5.53 -6.37
N LEU A 18 8.28 -6.33 -7.43
CA LEU A 18 8.10 -7.77 -7.29
C LEU A 18 9.32 -8.43 -6.62
N GLU A 19 10.54 -8.02 -6.98
CA GLU A 19 11.76 -8.47 -6.30
C GLU A 19 11.79 -8.05 -4.82
N ARG A 20 11.35 -6.83 -4.50
CA ARG A 20 11.23 -6.37 -3.10
C ARG A 20 10.24 -7.23 -2.33
N VAL A 21 9.05 -7.49 -2.88
CA VAL A 21 8.05 -8.38 -2.27
C VAL A 21 8.65 -9.76 -2.04
N GLN A 22 9.33 -10.33 -3.03
CA GLN A 22 9.97 -11.65 -2.88
C GLN A 22 10.98 -11.69 -1.71
N ARG A 23 11.75 -10.63 -1.50
CA ARG A 23 12.67 -10.51 -0.35
C ARG A 23 11.94 -10.37 0.98
N LEU A 24 10.73 -9.80 0.97
CA LEU A 24 9.89 -9.64 2.15
C LEU A 24 9.04 -10.87 2.49
N ASN A 25 8.85 -11.81 1.55
CA ASN A 25 8.03 -13.01 1.77
C ASN A 25 8.31 -13.74 3.09
N PRO A 26 9.58 -13.97 3.52
CA PRO A 26 9.85 -14.60 4.82
C PRO A 26 9.34 -13.79 6.01
N ILE A 27 9.46 -12.46 5.96
CA ILE A 27 9.01 -11.55 7.03
C ILE A 27 7.48 -11.58 7.08
N ILE A 28 6.81 -11.45 5.92
CA ILE A 28 5.35 -11.49 5.79
C ILE A 28 4.81 -12.83 6.35
N ALA A 29 5.39 -13.96 5.92
CA ALA A 29 4.97 -15.28 6.38
C ALA A 29 5.16 -15.45 7.89
N SER A 30 6.29 -15.01 8.45
CA SER A 30 6.56 -15.10 9.89
C SER A 30 5.68 -14.19 10.76
N ALA A 31 5.08 -13.16 10.16
CA ALA A 31 4.22 -12.19 10.83
C ALA A 31 2.74 -12.57 10.78
N ALA A 32 2.31 -13.47 9.88
CA ALA A 32 0.92 -13.80 9.63
C ALA A 32 0.16 -14.24 10.91
N ASP A 33 0.70 -15.20 11.67
CA ASP A 33 0.06 -15.69 12.90
C ASP A 33 -0.07 -14.59 13.98
N ARG A 34 0.91 -13.67 14.04
CA ARG A 34 0.87 -12.52 14.96
C ARG A 34 -0.18 -11.52 14.49
N ALA A 35 -0.24 -11.26 13.18
CA ALA A 35 -1.21 -10.34 12.60
C ALA A 35 -2.65 -10.80 12.83
N GLU A 36 -2.90 -12.10 12.66
CA GLU A 36 -4.21 -12.70 12.90
C GLU A 36 -4.61 -12.60 14.38
N ARG A 37 -3.71 -13.00 15.28
CA ARG A 37 -3.98 -12.98 16.73
C ARG A 37 -4.20 -11.56 17.27
N ASP A 38 -3.40 -10.61 16.82
CA ASP A 38 -3.40 -9.24 17.37
C ASP A 38 -4.34 -8.31 16.57
N HIS A 39 -4.96 -8.82 15.51
CA HIS A 39 -5.84 -8.10 14.58
C HIS A 39 -5.23 -6.81 13.99
N GLN A 40 -3.91 -6.78 13.84
CA GLN A 40 -3.16 -5.64 13.32
C GLN A 40 -1.84 -6.11 12.72
N LEU A 41 -1.29 -5.36 11.76
CA LEU A 41 0.05 -5.66 11.25
C LEU A 41 1.10 -5.46 12.35
N PRO A 42 1.96 -6.46 12.64
CA PRO A 42 3.09 -6.30 13.54
C PRO A 42 4.01 -5.14 13.11
N GLU A 43 4.58 -4.42 14.07
CA GLU A 43 5.40 -3.22 13.82
C GLU A 43 6.61 -3.51 12.91
N ASP A 44 7.27 -4.65 13.10
CA ASP A 44 8.39 -5.10 12.29
C ASP A 44 8.00 -5.32 10.81
N LEU A 45 6.82 -5.91 10.57
CA LEU A 45 6.27 -6.05 9.23
C LEU A 45 5.92 -4.67 8.64
N LEU A 46 5.23 -3.83 9.41
CA LEU A 46 4.82 -2.49 8.95
C LEU A 46 6.04 -1.64 8.52
N ASP A 47 7.10 -1.67 9.32
CA ASP A 47 8.35 -0.98 9.02
C ASP A 47 9.03 -1.54 7.76
N ALA A 48 9.06 -2.86 7.58
CA ALA A 48 9.63 -3.48 6.39
C ALA A 48 8.87 -3.08 5.12
N LEU A 49 7.54 -3.00 5.17
CA LEU A 49 6.69 -2.54 4.07
C LEU A 49 6.94 -1.06 3.73
N HIS A 50 7.10 -0.20 4.74
CA HIS A 50 7.46 1.22 4.55
C HIS A 50 8.85 1.41 3.95
N GLN A 51 9.86 0.70 4.47
CA GLN A 51 11.23 0.78 3.97
C GLN A 51 11.32 0.36 2.49
N ASN A 52 10.47 -0.58 2.06
CA ASN A 52 10.38 -1.00 0.66
C ASN A 52 9.41 -0.16 -0.19
N SER A 53 8.80 0.87 0.41
CA SER A 53 7.87 1.82 -0.21
C SER A 53 6.59 1.22 -0.77
N LEU A 54 6.14 0.09 -0.22
CA LEU A 54 4.94 -0.61 -0.72
C LEU A 54 3.63 0.15 -0.44
N PHE A 55 3.64 1.10 0.48
CA PHE A 55 2.50 2.02 0.74
C PHE A 55 2.43 3.23 -0.22
N ARG A 56 3.39 3.37 -1.14
CA ARG A 56 3.56 4.57 -1.99
C ARG A 56 3.50 4.28 -3.49
N LEU A 57 2.99 3.12 -3.87
CA LEU A 57 2.99 2.63 -5.25
C LEU A 57 2.08 3.48 -6.16
N LEU A 58 0.88 3.83 -5.69
CA LEU A 58 -0.09 4.64 -6.46
C LEU A 58 -0.03 6.14 -6.12
N LEU A 59 0.76 6.54 -5.13
CA LEU A 59 0.90 7.94 -4.74
C LEU A 59 1.58 8.76 -5.86
N PRO A 60 1.15 10.01 -6.12
CA PRO A 60 1.82 10.90 -7.07
C PRO A 60 3.30 11.19 -6.72
N LYS A 61 4.13 11.33 -7.75
CA LYS A 61 5.58 11.60 -7.64
C LYS A 61 5.90 12.90 -6.89
N PRO A 62 5.17 14.02 -7.05
CA PRO A 62 5.42 15.23 -6.28
C PRO A 62 5.35 15.04 -4.76
N PHE A 63 4.66 13.98 -4.29
CA PHE A 63 4.54 13.64 -2.87
C PHE A 63 5.43 12.46 -2.45
N GLY A 64 6.40 12.09 -3.31
CA GLY A 64 7.34 11.01 -3.07
C GLY A 64 6.74 9.61 -3.30
N GLY A 65 5.77 9.50 -4.21
CA GLY A 65 5.22 8.23 -4.67
C GLY A 65 5.81 7.75 -6.00
N TYR A 66 5.34 6.60 -6.47
CA TYR A 66 5.87 5.95 -7.68
C TYR A 66 4.96 6.04 -8.89
N GLU A 67 3.69 6.45 -8.74
CA GLU A 67 2.71 6.53 -9.83
C GLU A 67 2.68 5.27 -10.71
N LEU A 68 2.69 4.10 -10.07
CA LEU A 68 2.51 2.86 -10.81
C LEU A 68 1.14 2.82 -11.46
N ASP A 69 1.06 2.15 -12.60
CA ASP A 69 -0.22 1.89 -13.22
C ASP A 69 -0.98 0.75 -12.54
N PRO A 70 -2.30 0.65 -12.78
CA PRO A 70 -3.13 -0.39 -12.18
C PRO A 70 -2.64 -1.82 -12.45
N ALA A 71 -2.18 -2.15 -13.66
CA ALA A 71 -1.80 -3.52 -14.00
C ALA A 71 -0.52 -3.96 -13.28
N SER A 72 0.49 -3.09 -13.20
CA SER A 72 1.69 -3.36 -12.40
C SER A 72 1.40 -3.45 -10.91
N PHE A 73 0.55 -2.54 -10.40
CA PHE A 73 0.12 -2.55 -9.01
C PHE A 73 -0.59 -3.85 -8.64
N CYS A 74 -1.56 -4.31 -9.44
CA CYS A 74 -2.28 -5.56 -9.19
C CYS A 74 -1.32 -6.75 -9.08
N LYS A 75 -0.34 -6.87 -9.98
CA LYS A 75 0.66 -7.96 -9.92
C LYS A 75 1.46 -7.96 -8.62
N ILE A 76 1.81 -6.78 -8.12
CA ILE A 76 2.55 -6.63 -6.85
C ILE A 76 1.66 -7.05 -5.67
N ILE A 77 0.41 -6.59 -5.64
CA ILE A 77 -0.56 -6.96 -4.60
C ILE A 77 -0.87 -8.46 -4.62
N GLU A 78 -1.04 -9.06 -5.81
CA GLU A 78 -1.21 -10.50 -5.97
C GLU A 78 -0.01 -11.29 -5.43
N ALA A 79 1.22 -10.79 -5.64
CA ALA A 79 2.42 -11.43 -5.10
C ALA A 79 2.46 -11.42 -3.57
N VAL A 80 2.02 -10.32 -2.94
CA VAL A 80 1.88 -10.24 -1.47
C VAL A 80 0.76 -11.15 -0.98
N ALA A 81 -0.40 -11.15 -1.65
CA ALA A 81 -1.58 -11.91 -1.27
C ALA A 81 -1.36 -13.43 -1.29
N LYS A 82 -0.43 -13.92 -2.12
CA LYS A 82 0.00 -15.33 -2.11
C LYS A 82 0.65 -15.77 -0.80
N VAL A 83 1.18 -14.83 -0.01
CA VAL A 83 1.82 -15.09 1.28
C VAL A 83 0.87 -14.74 2.43
N ASP A 84 0.30 -13.53 2.39
CA ASP A 84 -0.68 -13.09 3.38
C ASP A 84 -1.71 -12.13 2.77
N ALA A 85 -2.98 -12.53 2.83
CA ALA A 85 -4.09 -11.77 2.26
C ALA A 85 -4.38 -10.48 3.05
N SER A 86 -4.22 -10.51 4.37
CA SER A 86 -4.49 -9.34 5.24
C SER A 86 -3.49 -8.21 4.98
N THR A 87 -2.21 -8.53 4.84
CA THR A 87 -1.17 -7.58 4.45
C THR A 87 -1.44 -6.99 3.06
N ALA A 88 -1.82 -7.83 2.10
CA ALA A 88 -2.17 -7.37 0.75
C ALA A 88 -3.37 -6.42 0.78
N TRP A 89 -4.38 -6.70 1.61
CA TRP A 89 -5.53 -5.82 1.80
C TRP A 89 -5.13 -4.46 2.38
N CYS A 90 -4.31 -4.42 3.42
CA CYS A 90 -3.81 -3.17 4.01
C CYS A 90 -3.04 -2.31 2.99
N LEU A 91 -2.18 -2.93 2.18
CA LEU A 91 -1.46 -2.25 1.10
C LEU A 91 -2.41 -1.71 0.04
N CYS A 92 -3.41 -2.51 -0.37
CA CYS A 92 -4.41 -2.11 -1.34
C CYS A 92 -5.20 -0.89 -0.85
N GLN A 93 -5.70 -0.95 0.38
CA GLN A 93 -6.51 0.11 0.97
C GLN A 93 -5.71 1.42 1.06
N SER A 94 -4.48 1.38 1.56
CA SER A 94 -3.65 2.57 1.69
C SER A 94 -3.27 3.18 0.34
N ASN A 95 -2.88 2.37 -0.64
CA ASN A 95 -2.55 2.89 -1.97
C ASN A 95 -3.80 3.43 -2.69
N GLY A 96 -4.96 2.79 -2.49
CA GLY A 96 -6.24 3.28 -3.00
C GLY A 96 -6.60 4.65 -2.44
N CYS A 97 -6.45 4.85 -1.13
CA CYS A 97 -6.65 6.15 -0.49
C CYS A 97 -5.65 7.20 -1.00
N ALA A 98 -4.39 6.83 -1.23
CA ALA A 98 -3.34 7.74 -1.68
C ALA A 98 -3.64 8.39 -3.04
N MET A 99 -4.49 7.77 -3.89
CA MET A 99 -4.94 8.39 -5.14
C MET A 99 -5.72 9.70 -4.92
N ALA A 100 -6.33 9.90 -3.74
CA ALA A 100 -7.00 11.16 -3.40
C ALA A 100 -6.06 12.37 -3.48
N ALA A 101 -4.74 12.17 -3.33
CA ALA A 101 -3.72 13.21 -3.49
C ALA A 101 -3.78 13.92 -4.85
N ALA A 102 -4.31 13.26 -5.89
CA ALA A 102 -4.47 13.85 -7.22
C ALA A 102 -5.73 14.73 -7.36
N PHE A 103 -6.65 14.67 -6.39
CA PHE A 103 -7.97 15.31 -6.46
C PHE A 103 -8.20 16.39 -5.40
N VAL A 104 -7.26 16.57 -4.48
CA VAL A 104 -7.28 17.63 -3.45
C VAL A 104 -6.29 18.73 -3.81
N PRO A 105 -6.41 19.95 -3.23
CA PRO A 105 -5.40 20.98 -3.41
C PRO A 105 -4.00 20.50 -3.05
N TYR A 106 -2.99 20.93 -3.81
CA TYR A 106 -1.60 20.47 -3.65
C TYR A 106 -1.09 20.60 -2.22
N GLN A 107 -1.40 21.71 -1.54
CA GLN A 107 -0.98 21.97 -0.17
C GLN A 107 -1.54 20.91 0.80
N VAL A 108 -2.81 20.51 0.63
CA VAL A 108 -3.45 19.48 1.46
C VAL A 108 -2.76 18.13 1.25
N ALA A 109 -2.48 17.76 0.01
CA ALA A 109 -1.74 16.52 -0.27
C ALA A 109 -0.29 16.57 0.25
N ALA A 110 0.38 17.71 0.15
CA ALA A 110 1.75 17.88 0.65
C ALA A 110 1.83 17.75 2.18
N GLU A 111 0.88 18.33 2.91
CA GLU A 111 0.79 18.21 4.38
C GLU A 111 0.65 16.76 4.84
N ILE A 112 -0.08 15.94 4.08
CA ILE A 112 -0.30 14.54 4.43
C ILE A 112 0.90 13.66 4.04
N TRP A 113 1.30 13.69 2.75
CA TRP A 113 2.21 12.70 2.19
C TRP A 113 3.64 13.18 2.01
N ALA A 114 3.87 14.47 1.76
CA ALA A 114 5.22 15.00 1.59
C ALA A 114 5.90 15.27 2.95
N ALA A 115 5.13 15.74 3.94
CA ALA A 115 5.63 15.99 5.29
C ALA A 115 5.94 14.69 6.06
N ASN A 116 5.23 13.59 5.80
CA ASN A 116 5.44 12.31 6.48
C ASN A 116 5.60 11.14 5.50
N LYS A 117 6.83 10.61 5.42
CA LYS A 117 7.17 9.46 4.55
C LYS A 117 6.44 8.15 4.93
N LYS A 118 5.98 8.02 6.17
CA LYS A 118 5.20 6.87 6.67
C LYS A 118 3.69 7.11 6.66
N ALA A 119 3.19 8.22 6.11
CA ALA A 119 1.75 8.46 6.05
C ALA A 119 1.02 7.34 5.27
N ILE A 120 0.04 6.73 5.92
CA ILE A 120 -0.94 5.80 5.36
C ILE A 120 -2.34 6.36 5.62
N LEU A 121 -3.27 6.10 4.71
CA LEU A 121 -4.68 6.46 4.90
C LEU A 121 -5.52 5.20 4.78
N ALA A 122 -6.63 5.16 5.49
CA ALA A 122 -7.66 4.17 5.31
C ALA A 122 -9.02 4.88 5.26
N TRP A 123 -9.89 4.43 4.36
CA TRP A 123 -11.30 4.79 4.43
C TRP A 123 -11.97 3.86 5.43
N GLY A 124 -12.89 4.41 6.21
CA GLY A 124 -13.73 3.65 7.11
C GLY A 124 -15.05 4.39 7.33
N PRO A 125 -16.09 3.69 7.79
CA PRO A 125 -17.26 4.37 8.30
C PRO A 125 -16.83 5.37 9.38
N GLY A 126 -17.52 6.51 9.44
CA GLY A 126 -17.40 7.42 10.59
C GLY A 126 -17.79 6.71 11.89
N LYS A 127 -17.73 7.42 13.02
CA LYS A 127 -18.21 6.85 14.29
C LYS A 127 -19.65 6.36 14.12
N GLY A 128 -19.85 5.05 14.25
CA GLY A 128 -21.16 4.41 14.29
C GLY A 128 -21.40 3.93 15.71
N ASP A 129 -22.49 4.39 16.32
CA ASP A 129 -22.93 3.86 17.61
C ASP A 129 -23.73 2.58 17.37
N ALA A 130 -23.34 1.49 18.04
CA ALA A 130 -24.09 0.25 18.01
C ALA A 130 -25.46 0.47 18.69
N VAL A 131 -26.52 0.54 17.89
CA VAL A 131 -27.89 0.49 18.39
C VAL A 131 -28.21 -0.97 18.71
N GLN A 132 -28.44 -1.30 19.98
CA GLN A 132 -29.02 -2.60 20.31
C GLN A 132 -30.42 -2.68 19.69
N GLY A 133 -30.55 -3.51 18.65
CA GLY A 133 -31.85 -3.84 18.08
C GLY A 133 -32.70 -4.52 19.14
N LYS A 134 -33.91 -4.01 19.37
CA LYS A 134 -34.93 -4.75 20.12
C LYS A 134 -35.18 -6.05 19.35
N ASN A 135 -34.93 -7.18 19.99
CA ASN A 135 -35.31 -8.50 19.48
C ASN A 135 -36.78 -8.45 19.03
N HIS A 136 -37.03 -8.78 17.75
CA HIS A 136 -38.37 -9.14 17.28
C HIS A 136 -38.66 -10.59 17.63
#